data_AF-A0A017SGH5-F1
#
_entry.id   AF-A0A017SGH5-F1
#
_cell.length_a   1.000
_cell.length_b   1.000
_cell.length_c   1.000
_cell.angle_alpha   90.00
_cell.angle_beta   90.00
_cell.angle_gamma   90.00
#
_symmetry.space_group_name_H-M   'P 1'
#
loop_
_entity.id
_entity.type
_entity.pdbx_description
1 polymer ?
#
loop_
_entity_poly.entity_id
_entity_poly.type
_entity_poly.pdbx_seq_one_letter_code
_entity_poly.pdbx_strand_id
1 'polypeptide(L)'
;MVPKSALANISPPSSPPQTDEFERGAWNESEDKFYLSRTPSTLPYTPPTSPPPDVSKSTTADKALTEEITQLSVSSLRTLLGIDNWKCGCITSKGHPCKMPISNLKADINMQIGLLTNPNHSTQKLRDELYKLAKLVHCRYHDDRTRICSRVDSWRNAFSFRESTEEQIERTLRYYSAYCAGVTKQGNSCHNKMGGQCVQNRAKTINKILTPDIYLDDDGLDYFLLVLKENMFCCWHINYQGPEKVEIWKKEILKIRKERSPVLAPPKESNMPEDEGSHTFYDDLTAQSTSQDPDNDPATYWPRRFDTTPFDIIATSDQSNDFKSSFPEIYSELTKPLVPEDQKEGYLYAYEVEGNEGFVKIGYTCRFLEKRHEEWAFDCNRKSKALYPIPLNHQVAVPNAHRVEALCHAELKHRNIRIDCHGCLRPHIEWFQCSPEEAVAVIQKWSMWMLTSPYKPESHETSAAMILKEKERVKAECIDQFMKGLLDMVADQPLSEK
;
A
#
# COMPACT_ATOMS: atom_id res chain seq x y z
N MET A 1 19.34 -32.08 -32.83
CA MET A 1 18.44 -32.66 -31.82
C MET A 1 19.21 -32.74 -30.51
N VAL A 2 18.88 -31.86 -29.56
CA VAL A 2 19.52 -31.76 -28.23
C VAL A 2 18.38 -31.90 -27.20
N PRO A 3 18.52 -32.73 -26.15
CA PRO A 3 17.38 -33.08 -25.31
C PRO A 3 17.02 -31.94 -24.35
N LYS A 4 15.71 -31.69 -24.25
CA LYS A 4 15.08 -30.79 -23.28
C LYS A 4 15.43 -31.24 -21.86
N SER A 5 16.24 -30.44 -21.18
CA SER A 5 16.55 -30.58 -19.75
C SER A 5 15.34 -30.20 -18.89
N ALA A 6 15.15 -30.99 -17.85
CA ALA A 6 14.10 -30.89 -16.85
C ALA A 6 14.01 -29.50 -16.20
N LEU A 7 12.82 -28.90 -16.26
CA LEU A 7 12.45 -27.77 -15.41
C LEU A 7 12.01 -28.35 -14.06
N ALA A 8 12.86 -28.18 -13.05
CA ALA A 8 12.50 -28.39 -11.67
C ALA A 8 11.34 -27.45 -11.29
N ASN A 9 10.28 -27.99 -10.70
CA ASN A 9 9.21 -27.24 -10.09
C ASN A 9 9.77 -26.39 -8.94
N ILE A 10 9.86 -25.07 -9.15
CA ILE A 10 10.22 -24.10 -8.13
C ILE A 10 8.94 -23.71 -7.41
N SER A 11 8.79 -24.14 -6.15
CA SER A 11 7.74 -23.66 -5.25
C SER A 11 7.88 -22.15 -5.02
N PRO A 12 6.77 -21.39 -4.89
CA PRO A 12 6.80 -19.94 -4.73
C PRO A 12 7.41 -19.55 -3.36
N PRO A 13 8.06 -18.37 -3.26
CA PRO A 13 8.68 -17.91 -2.04
C PRO A 13 7.63 -17.54 -0.98
N SER A 14 7.76 -18.12 0.20
CA SER A 14 7.08 -17.67 1.40
C SER A 14 7.54 -16.24 1.72
N SER A 15 6.59 -15.29 1.71
CA SER A 15 6.73 -14.11 2.57
C SER A 15 6.98 -14.60 4.01
N PRO A 16 7.61 -13.80 4.89
CA PRO A 16 7.50 -14.06 6.33
C PRO A 16 6.02 -14.33 6.64
N PRO A 17 5.68 -15.42 7.34
CA PRO A 17 4.29 -15.73 7.60
C PRO A 17 3.69 -14.56 8.37
N GLN A 18 2.71 -13.89 7.78
CA GLN A 18 1.73 -13.16 8.58
C GLN A 18 0.93 -14.25 9.29
N THR A 19 1.32 -14.55 10.52
CA THR A 19 0.65 -15.54 11.36
C THR A 19 -0.76 -15.04 11.69
N ASP A 20 -1.73 -15.55 10.95
CA ASP A 20 -3.13 -15.61 11.37
C ASP A 20 -3.33 -16.93 12.13
N GLU A 21 -3.00 -16.97 13.42
CA GLU A 21 -3.50 -18.01 14.31
C GLU A 21 -4.09 -17.40 15.60
N PHE A 22 -5.30 -17.86 15.86
CA PHE A 22 -6.28 -17.34 16.79
C PHE A 22 -6.37 -18.36 17.93
N GLU A 23 -5.81 -18.06 19.10
CA GLU A 23 -6.15 -18.76 20.33
C GLU A 23 -7.06 -17.91 21.20
N ARG A 24 -8.22 -18.50 21.49
CA ARG A 24 -9.32 -17.92 22.27
C ARG A 24 -8.93 -17.90 23.75
N GLY A 25 -8.74 -16.70 24.29
CA GLY A 25 -8.91 -16.43 25.72
C GLY A 25 -10.30 -15.85 25.95
N ALA A 26 -11.18 -16.60 26.59
CA ALA A 26 -12.49 -16.13 27.04
C ALA A 26 -12.31 -15.00 28.06
N TRP A 27 -12.83 -13.81 27.74
CA TRP A 27 -13.01 -12.73 28.70
C TRP A 27 -14.51 -12.52 28.89
N ASN A 28 -14.93 -12.73 30.13
CA ASN A 28 -16.31 -12.62 30.60
C ASN A 28 -16.83 -11.20 30.43
N GLU A 29 -18.02 -11.07 29.84
CA GLU A 29 -18.86 -9.89 29.91
C GLU A 29 -19.43 -9.78 31.32
N SER A 30 -19.15 -8.68 32.02
CA SER A 30 -19.94 -8.26 33.19
C SER A 30 -20.79 -7.07 32.78
N GLU A 31 -22.09 -7.27 32.99
CA GLU A 31 -23.20 -6.36 32.80
C GLU A 31 -22.98 -5.01 33.49
N ASP A 32 -23.51 -3.93 32.89
CA ASP A 32 -24.15 -2.89 33.69
C ASP A 32 -25.34 -2.29 32.93
N LYS A 33 -26.53 -2.67 33.40
CA LYS A 33 -27.82 -2.05 33.09
C LYS A 33 -28.07 -0.96 34.12
N PHE A 34 -28.39 0.25 33.68
CA PHE A 34 -29.20 1.16 34.50
C PHE A 34 -30.35 1.77 33.70
N TYR A 35 -31.45 1.90 34.42
CA TYR A 35 -32.84 1.99 34.03
C TYR A 35 -33.35 3.44 34.14
N LEU A 36 -34.33 3.81 33.30
CA LEU A 36 -35.44 4.79 33.49
C LEU A 36 -35.09 6.29 33.44
N SER A 37 -35.95 7.24 33.03
CA SER A 37 -37.26 7.33 32.37
C SER A 37 -37.69 8.81 32.40
N ARG A 38 -38.81 9.14 31.71
CA ARG A 38 -39.69 10.34 31.84
C ARG A 38 -39.26 11.63 31.13
N THR A 39 -40.12 12.45 30.52
CA THR A 39 -41.48 12.43 29.88
C THR A 39 -41.68 13.85 29.26
N PRO A 40 -42.76 14.15 28.50
CA PRO A 40 -42.76 15.18 27.45
C PRO A 40 -43.38 16.52 27.86
N SER A 41 -43.15 17.57 27.05
CA SER A 41 -43.89 18.84 27.12
C SER A 41 -44.35 19.33 25.74
N THR A 42 -45.66 19.15 25.55
CA THR A 42 -46.68 20.05 24.94
C THR A 42 -46.29 21.23 24.03
N LEU A 43 -46.94 21.23 22.87
CA LEU A 43 -47.20 22.34 21.94
C LEU A 43 -47.98 23.52 22.59
N PRO A 44 -48.02 24.69 21.91
CA PRO A 44 -49.29 25.08 21.29
C PRO A 44 -49.18 25.71 19.87
N TYR A 45 -50.33 25.64 19.18
CA TYR A 45 -50.66 26.06 17.81
C TYR A 45 -50.85 27.58 17.61
N THR A 46 -50.66 28.07 16.37
CA THR A 46 -51.59 28.86 15.48
C THR A 46 -50.80 29.58 14.35
N PRO A 47 -51.42 30.17 13.29
CA PRO A 47 -52.26 29.62 12.22
C PRO A 47 -51.73 30.06 10.79
N PRO A 48 -52.44 29.80 9.65
CA PRO A 48 -51.81 29.58 8.33
C PRO A 48 -51.70 30.84 7.44
N THR A 49 -50.83 30.79 6.43
CA THR A 49 -50.86 31.72 5.30
C THR A 49 -50.59 30.99 3.97
N SER A 50 -51.40 31.34 2.97
CA SER A 50 -51.59 30.76 1.64
C SER A 50 -50.38 30.91 0.68
N PRO A 51 -50.37 30.21 -0.47
CA PRO A 51 -49.16 29.95 -1.27
C PRO A 51 -48.94 30.94 -2.42
N PRO A 52 -47.70 31.09 -2.92
CA PRO A 52 -47.43 31.67 -4.23
C PRO A 52 -46.70 30.66 -5.15
N PRO A 53 -46.44 30.95 -6.44
CA PRO A 53 -47.01 30.21 -7.56
C PRO A 53 -46.01 29.27 -8.25
N ASP A 54 -46.58 28.38 -9.07
CA ASP A 54 -45.89 27.45 -9.97
C ASP A 54 -44.85 28.16 -10.85
N VAL A 55 -43.57 27.82 -10.67
CA VAL A 55 -42.49 28.17 -11.59
C VAL A 55 -41.80 26.89 -12.07
N SER A 56 -41.87 26.74 -13.39
CA SER A 56 -41.32 25.72 -14.27
C SER A 56 -40.03 25.04 -13.77
N LYS A 57 -40.14 23.72 -13.60
CA LYS A 57 -39.04 22.78 -13.34
C LYS A 57 -38.11 22.69 -14.55
N SER A 58 -36.90 23.21 -14.40
CA SER A 58 -35.71 22.67 -15.06
C SER A 58 -34.45 23.16 -14.32
N THR A 59 -33.52 22.25 -14.01
CA THR A 59 -32.15 22.48 -13.49
C THR A 59 -31.90 22.87 -12.01
N THR A 60 -32.75 22.48 -11.04
CA THR A 60 -32.49 22.75 -9.59
C THR A 60 -32.01 21.56 -8.75
N ALA A 61 -32.10 20.31 -9.23
CA ALA A 61 -31.78 19.13 -8.42
C ALA A 61 -30.28 18.96 -8.12
N ASP A 62 -29.41 19.18 -9.10
CA ASP A 62 -27.96 19.03 -8.90
C ASP A 62 -27.37 20.15 -8.03
N LYS A 63 -27.98 21.35 -8.06
CA LYS A 63 -27.56 22.50 -7.24
C LYS A 63 -27.96 22.34 -5.77
N ALA A 64 -29.15 21.82 -5.51
CA ALA A 64 -29.66 21.56 -4.16
C ALA A 64 -28.90 20.42 -3.45
N LEU A 65 -28.53 19.35 -4.17
CA LEU A 65 -27.76 18.24 -3.60
C LEU A 65 -26.31 18.64 -3.27
N THR A 66 -25.72 19.50 -4.10
CA THR A 66 -24.37 20.04 -3.84
C THR A 66 -24.38 20.94 -2.60
N GLU A 67 -25.43 21.75 -2.40
CA GLU A 67 -25.59 22.57 -1.19
C GLU A 67 -25.81 21.73 0.09
N GLU A 68 -26.50 20.59 0.02
CA GLU A 68 -26.74 19.74 1.20
C GLU A 68 -25.45 19.02 1.69
N ILE A 69 -24.52 18.69 0.78
CA ILE A 69 -23.20 18.13 1.13
C ILE A 69 -22.27 19.20 1.72
N THR A 70 -22.42 20.47 1.33
CA THR A 70 -21.52 21.57 1.76
C THR A 70 -21.58 21.92 3.26
N GLN A 71 -22.50 21.35 4.04
CA GLN A 71 -22.63 21.60 5.48
C GLN A 71 -22.47 20.36 6.36
N LEU A 72 -21.98 19.24 5.83
CA LEU A 72 -21.77 18.06 6.67
C LEU A 72 -20.73 18.34 7.75
N SER A 73 -21.15 18.25 9.01
CA SER A 73 -20.23 18.32 10.15
C SER A 73 -19.25 17.15 10.10
N VAL A 74 -18.06 17.31 10.73
CA VAL A 74 -17.07 16.22 10.85
C VAL A 74 -17.69 14.95 11.44
N SER A 75 -18.59 15.07 12.42
CA SER A 75 -19.32 13.94 12.99
C SER A 75 -20.24 13.26 11.98
N SER A 76 -20.99 14.05 11.19
CA SER A 76 -21.88 13.52 10.15
C SER A 76 -21.11 12.78 9.05
N LEU A 77 -19.98 13.34 8.61
CA LEU A 77 -19.09 12.67 7.64
C LEU A 77 -18.51 11.38 8.22
N ARG A 78 -18.12 11.38 9.49
CA ARG A 78 -17.59 10.17 10.13
C ARG A 78 -18.62 9.04 10.17
N THR A 79 -19.89 9.36 10.43
CA THR A 79 -21.01 8.42 10.33
C THR A 79 -21.23 7.93 8.92
N LEU A 80 -21.25 8.85 7.95
CA LEU A 80 -21.40 8.53 6.53
C LEU A 80 -20.32 7.57 6.03
N LEU A 81 -19.08 7.77 6.49
CA LEU A 81 -17.91 6.95 6.15
C LEU A 81 -17.78 5.69 7.03
N GLY A 82 -18.64 5.50 8.03
CA GLY A 82 -18.62 4.34 8.92
C GLY A 82 -17.38 4.26 9.82
N ILE A 83 -16.87 5.39 10.31
CA ILE A 83 -15.65 5.49 11.13
C ILE A 83 -15.96 5.76 12.63
N ASP A 84 -17.22 5.98 13.01
CA ASP A 84 -17.61 6.42 14.37
C ASP A 84 -17.18 5.49 15.51
N ASN A 85 -17.09 4.20 15.24
CA ASN A 85 -16.74 3.20 16.24
C ASN A 85 -15.22 3.05 16.45
N TRP A 86 -14.41 3.86 15.75
CA TRP A 86 -12.94 3.80 15.78
C TRP A 86 -12.39 2.40 15.49
N LYS A 87 -13.04 1.68 14.58
CA LYS A 87 -12.60 0.35 14.10
C LYS A 87 -12.23 0.43 12.64
N CYS A 88 -11.34 -0.48 12.24
CA CYS A 88 -10.89 -0.61 10.86
C CYS A 88 -12.09 -0.65 9.90
N GLY A 89 -13.10 -1.48 10.10
CA GLY A 89 -14.31 -1.48 9.27
C GLY A 89 -14.13 -2.01 7.83
N CYS A 90 -12.90 -2.26 7.38
CA CYS A 90 -12.64 -2.93 6.10
C CYS A 90 -13.32 -4.31 6.06
N ILE A 91 -13.90 -4.70 4.92
CA ILE A 91 -14.53 -6.00 4.75
C ILE A 91 -13.46 -7.09 4.77
N THR A 92 -13.64 -8.07 5.65
CA THR A 92 -12.76 -9.24 5.79
C THR A 92 -13.06 -10.28 4.71
N SER A 93 -12.20 -11.31 4.58
CA SER A 93 -12.45 -12.45 3.69
C SER A 93 -13.75 -13.21 4.01
N LYS A 94 -14.27 -13.06 5.23
CA LYS A 94 -15.56 -13.63 5.67
C LYS A 94 -16.76 -12.73 5.36
N GLY A 95 -16.56 -11.59 4.70
CA GLY A 95 -17.62 -10.64 4.35
C GLY A 95 -18.08 -9.72 5.50
N HIS A 96 -17.46 -9.79 6.68
CA HIS A 96 -17.82 -8.94 7.82
C HIS A 96 -16.84 -7.76 7.99
N PRO A 97 -17.28 -6.60 8.51
CA PRO A 97 -16.41 -5.48 8.83
C PRO A 97 -15.36 -5.84 9.90
N CYS A 98 -14.12 -5.43 9.67
CA CYS A 98 -13.00 -5.64 10.59
C CYS A 98 -13.22 -4.89 11.91
N LYS A 99 -13.12 -5.60 13.03
CA LYS A 99 -13.34 -5.06 14.38
C LYS A 99 -12.07 -4.54 15.05
N MET A 100 -10.92 -4.60 14.40
CA MET A 100 -9.65 -4.14 14.97
C MET A 100 -9.72 -2.65 15.27
N PRO A 101 -9.32 -2.21 16.49
CA PRO A 101 -9.36 -0.80 16.86
C PRO A 101 -8.34 0.00 16.05
N ILE A 102 -8.68 1.26 15.78
CA ILE A 102 -7.77 2.27 15.22
C ILE A 102 -7.10 2.94 16.41
N SER A 103 -5.91 2.47 16.80
CA SER A 103 -5.19 3.03 17.93
C SER A 103 -4.42 4.29 17.52
N ASN A 104 -4.44 5.30 18.39
CA ASN A 104 -3.55 6.47 18.43
C ASN A 104 -3.65 7.52 17.30
N LEU A 105 -4.36 7.28 16.19
CA LEU A 105 -4.46 8.23 15.07
C LEU A 105 -5.76 9.07 15.04
N LYS A 106 -6.45 9.19 16.18
CA LYS A 106 -7.79 9.84 16.21
C LYS A 106 -7.75 11.32 15.80
N ALA A 107 -6.69 12.03 16.20
CA ALA A 107 -6.52 13.43 15.85
C ALA A 107 -6.29 13.60 14.34
N ASP A 108 -5.39 12.82 13.76
CA ASP A 108 -5.08 12.86 12.33
C ASP A 108 -6.28 12.46 11.47
N ILE A 109 -7.05 11.45 11.90
CA ILE A 109 -8.28 11.05 11.22
C ILE A 109 -9.30 12.19 11.23
N ASN A 110 -9.52 12.85 12.37
CA ASN A 110 -10.44 13.98 12.45
C ASN A 110 -9.96 15.17 11.61
N MET A 111 -8.64 15.45 11.61
CA MET A 111 -8.05 16.47 10.76
C MET A 111 -8.27 16.17 9.28
N GLN A 112 -8.04 14.92 8.87
CA GLN A 112 -8.23 14.45 7.50
C GLN A 112 -9.72 14.50 7.07
N ILE A 113 -10.65 14.12 7.94
CA ILE A 113 -12.10 14.30 7.69
C ILE A 113 -12.44 15.78 7.59
N GLY A 114 -11.82 16.64 8.39
CA GLY A 114 -11.95 18.09 8.29
C GLY A 114 -11.53 18.65 6.93
N LEU A 115 -10.54 18.03 6.26
CA LEU A 115 -10.18 18.42 4.90
C LEU A 115 -11.29 18.05 3.89
N LEU A 116 -12.03 16.96 4.11
CA LEU A 116 -13.13 16.49 3.24
C LEU A 116 -14.39 17.36 3.29
N THR A 117 -14.55 18.22 4.31
CA THR A 117 -15.70 19.14 4.40
C THR A 117 -15.64 20.29 3.39
N ASN A 118 -14.48 20.49 2.74
CA ASN A 118 -14.33 21.54 1.75
C ASN A 118 -15.13 21.21 0.46
N PRO A 119 -16.09 22.05 0.04
CA PRO A 119 -16.96 21.75 -1.09
C PRO A 119 -16.27 21.84 -2.46
N ASN A 120 -15.05 22.38 -2.53
CA ASN A 120 -14.36 22.67 -3.79
C ASN A 120 -13.32 21.61 -4.17
N HIS A 121 -13.49 20.36 -3.74
CA HIS A 121 -12.59 19.30 -4.20
C HIS A 121 -12.92 18.92 -5.63
N SER A 122 -11.90 18.94 -6.50
CA SER A 122 -11.98 18.17 -7.73
C SER A 122 -12.15 16.69 -7.40
N THR A 123 -12.76 15.90 -8.29
CA THR A 123 -12.99 14.47 -8.01
C THR A 123 -11.69 13.72 -7.71
N GLN A 124 -10.60 14.11 -8.38
CA GLN A 124 -9.27 13.56 -8.11
C GLN A 124 -8.77 13.93 -6.71
N LYS A 125 -8.85 15.21 -6.33
CA LYS A 125 -8.41 15.66 -5.00
C LYS A 125 -9.21 14.98 -3.89
N LEU A 126 -10.53 14.87 -4.04
CA LEU A 126 -11.37 14.13 -3.10
C LEU A 126 -10.89 12.69 -2.94
N ARG A 127 -10.60 12.02 -4.06
CA ARG A 127 -10.12 10.63 -4.04
C ARG A 127 -8.79 10.49 -3.32
N ASP A 128 -7.87 11.42 -3.54
CA ASP A 128 -6.56 11.44 -2.85
C ASP A 128 -6.74 11.64 -1.34
N GLU A 129 -7.63 12.55 -0.92
CA GLU A 129 -7.94 12.77 0.50
C GLU A 129 -8.67 11.58 1.14
N LEU A 130 -9.56 10.90 0.41
CA LEU A 130 -10.19 9.64 0.87
C LEU A 130 -9.16 8.52 0.97
N TYR A 131 -8.18 8.47 0.07
CA TYR A 131 -7.11 7.47 0.10
C TYR A 131 -6.18 7.65 1.30
N LYS A 132 -5.78 8.89 1.60
CA LYS A 132 -5.05 9.23 2.84
C LYS A 132 -5.85 8.84 4.08
N LEU A 133 -7.15 9.15 4.10
CA LEU A 133 -8.03 8.76 5.21
C LEU A 133 -8.10 7.23 5.38
N ALA A 134 -8.24 6.49 4.29
CA ALA A 134 -8.31 5.03 4.34
C ALA A 134 -7.00 4.43 4.89
N LYS A 135 -5.83 4.97 4.51
CA LYS A 135 -4.53 4.59 5.08
C LYS A 135 -4.42 4.81 6.59
N LEU A 136 -5.03 5.87 7.13
CA LEU A 136 -5.07 6.15 8.57
C LEU A 136 -6.01 5.22 9.33
N VAL A 137 -7.12 4.83 8.71
CA VAL A 137 -8.21 4.06 9.34
C VAL A 137 -7.96 2.54 9.25
N HIS A 138 -7.20 2.07 8.27
CA HIS A 138 -6.96 0.64 8.09
C HIS A 138 -6.02 0.08 9.15
N CYS A 139 -6.38 -1.08 9.72
CA CYS A 139 -5.44 -1.81 10.57
C CYS A 139 -4.36 -2.50 9.72
N ARG A 140 -3.26 -2.92 10.36
CA ARG A 140 -2.13 -3.61 9.70
C ARG A 140 -2.51 -4.79 8.81
N TYR A 141 -3.62 -5.46 9.11
CA TYR A 141 -4.10 -6.61 8.33
C TYR A 141 -4.81 -6.21 7.03
N HIS A 142 -5.31 -4.97 6.93
CA HIS A 142 -6.05 -4.47 5.76
C HIS A 142 -5.32 -3.30 5.08
N ASP A 143 -4.02 -3.19 5.32
CA ASP A 143 -3.18 -2.09 4.83
C ASP A 143 -2.67 -2.30 3.39
N ASP A 144 -3.21 -3.28 2.67
CA ASP A 144 -2.88 -3.47 1.26
C ASP A 144 -3.70 -2.53 0.37
N ARG A 145 -3.10 -2.13 -0.75
CA ARG A 145 -3.68 -1.14 -1.67
C ARG A 145 -5.04 -1.55 -2.24
N THR A 146 -5.26 -2.84 -2.47
CA THR A 146 -6.56 -3.38 -2.96
C THR A 146 -7.68 -2.98 -2.02
N ARG A 147 -7.50 -3.23 -0.73
CA ARG A 147 -8.51 -2.98 0.31
C ARG A 147 -8.71 -1.49 0.54
N ILE A 148 -7.62 -0.73 0.53
CA ILE A 148 -7.67 0.74 0.63
C ILE A 148 -8.49 1.31 -0.53
N CYS A 149 -8.15 0.96 -1.78
CA CYS A 149 -8.87 1.47 -2.95
C CYS A 149 -10.34 1.03 -2.99
N SER A 150 -10.64 -0.22 -2.66
CA SER A 150 -12.04 -0.71 -2.56
C SER A 150 -12.86 0.12 -1.56
N ARG A 151 -12.26 0.49 -0.43
CA ARG A 151 -12.92 1.35 0.54
C ARG A 151 -13.08 2.77 0.05
N VAL A 152 -12.07 3.34 -0.60
CA VAL A 152 -12.16 4.67 -1.22
C VAL A 152 -13.30 4.72 -2.23
N ASP A 153 -13.46 3.68 -3.06
CA ASP A 153 -14.56 3.60 -4.02
C ASP A 153 -15.93 3.54 -3.32
N SER A 154 -16.04 2.74 -2.24
CA SER A 154 -17.25 2.69 -1.41
C SER A 154 -17.58 4.05 -0.79
N TRP A 155 -16.60 4.75 -0.23
CA TRP A 155 -16.78 6.07 0.34
C TRP A 155 -17.12 7.12 -0.70
N ARG A 156 -16.49 7.10 -1.86
CA ARG A 156 -16.77 8.02 -2.97
C ARG A 156 -18.23 7.91 -3.43
N ASN A 157 -18.79 6.70 -3.48
CA ASN A 157 -20.19 6.48 -3.80
C ASN A 157 -21.16 7.15 -2.80
N ALA A 158 -20.74 7.38 -1.55
CA ALA A 158 -21.56 8.05 -0.54
C ALA A 158 -21.73 9.56 -0.81
N PHE A 159 -20.88 10.17 -1.64
CA PHE A 159 -20.97 11.58 -1.99
C PHE A 159 -21.77 11.86 -3.27
N SER A 160 -22.41 10.86 -3.88
CA SER A 160 -23.32 11.00 -5.04
C SER A 160 -22.74 11.76 -6.25
N PHE A 161 -21.42 11.73 -6.45
CA PHE A 161 -20.81 12.40 -7.61
C PHE A 161 -21.16 11.68 -8.91
N ARG A 162 -21.56 12.46 -9.91
CA ARG A 162 -21.65 11.95 -11.29
C ARG A 162 -20.25 11.63 -11.79
N GLU A 163 -19.96 10.36 -11.99
CA GLU A 163 -18.65 9.93 -12.48
C GLU A 163 -18.36 10.51 -13.88
N SER A 164 -17.11 10.93 -14.08
CA SER A 164 -16.63 11.32 -15.40
C SER A 164 -16.53 10.12 -16.35
N THR A 165 -16.37 10.34 -17.65
CA THR A 165 -16.14 9.26 -18.62
C THR A 165 -14.85 8.53 -18.26
N GLU A 166 -13.81 9.28 -17.97
CA GLU A 166 -12.48 8.81 -17.60
C GLU A 166 -12.56 7.97 -16.33
N GLU A 167 -13.33 8.37 -15.32
CA GLU A 167 -13.51 7.60 -14.09
C GLU A 167 -14.24 6.26 -14.31
N GLN A 168 -15.26 6.26 -15.17
CA GLN A 168 -15.96 5.03 -15.56
C GLN A 168 -15.05 4.08 -16.36
N ILE A 169 -14.23 4.63 -17.27
CA ILE A 169 -13.23 3.86 -18.02
C ILE A 169 -12.19 3.30 -17.06
N GLU A 170 -11.65 4.13 -16.16
CA GLU A 170 -10.65 3.69 -15.19
C GLU A 170 -11.21 2.54 -14.37
N ARG A 171 -12.42 2.68 -13.80
CA ARG A 171 -13.11 1.65 -13.01
C ARG A 171 -13.24 0.32 -13.78
N THR A 172 -13.42 0.37 -15.09
CA THR A 172 -13.51 -0.80 -15.98
C THR A 172 -12.17 -1.53 -16.16
N LEU A 173 -11.08 -0.76 -16.28
CA LEU A 173 -9.73 -1.28 -16.51
C LEU A 173 -8.98 -1.63 -15.20
N ARG A 174 -9.48 -1.11 -14.09
CA ARG A 174 -8.85 -1.15 -12.77
C ARG A 174 -8.61 -2.59 -12.30
N TYR A 175 -7.37 -2.87 -11.94
CA TYR A 175 -6.99 -4.14 -11.32
C TYR A 175 -5.88 -3.90 -10.28
N TYR A 176 -6.22 -4.09 -9.01
CA TYR A 176 -5.38 -3.74 -7.87
C TYR A 176 -4.56 -4.91 -7.33
N SER A 177 -3.93 -5.68 -8.21
CA SER A 177 -3.16 -6.85 -7.78
C SER A 177 -1.81 -6.92 -8.49
N ALA A 178 -0.78 -7.35 -7.76
CA ALA A 178 0.56 -7.62 -8.30
C ALA A 178 0.66 -9.01 -8.96
N TYR A 179 -0.47 -9.71 -9.06
CA TYR A 179 -0.59 -11.04 -9.66
C TYR A 179 -1.27 -10.96 -11.02
N CYS A 180 -1.20 -12.06 -11.76
CA CYS A 180 -1.87 -12.23 -13.04
C CYS A 180 -3.39 -12.09 -12.89
N ALA A 181 -4.01 -11.36 -13.82
CA ALA A 181 -5.46 -11.16 -13.87
C ALA A 181 -6.26 -12.38 -14.35
N GLY A 182 -5.57 -13.41 -14.84
CA GLY A 182 -6.19 -14.65 -15.31
C GLY A 182 -6.67 -15.58 -14.19
N VAL A 183 -7.49 -16.56 -14.58
CA VAL A 183 -8.04 -17.61 -13.73
C VAL A 183 -7.55 -18.99 -14.18
N THR A 184 -7.28 -19.87 -13.22
CA THR A 184 -6.89 -21.26 -13.50
C THR A 184 -8.05 -22.06 -14.09
N LYS A 185 -7.77 -23.28 -14.55
CA LYS A 185 -8.82 -24.20 -15.05
C LYS A 185 -9.90 -24.53 -14.01
N GLN A 186 -9.59 -24.39 -12.72
CA GLN A 186 -10.52 -24.59 -11.61
C GLN A 186 -11.35 -23.34 -11.28
N GLY A 187 -11.16 -22.24 -12.03
CA GLY A 187 -11.84 -20.96 -11.78
C GLY A 187 -11.23 -20.12 -10.66
N ASN A 188 -10.11 -20.56 -10.06
CA ASN A 188 -9.40 -19.81 -9.02
C ASN A 188 -8.55 -18.70 -9.64
N SER A 189 -8.35 -17.60 -8.93
CA SER A 189 -7.42 -16.55 -9.36
C SER A 189 -6.00 -17.07 -9.54
N CYS A 190 -5.31 -16.64 -10.61
CA CYS A 190 -3.92 -17.00 -10.83
C CYS A 190 -3.01 -16.34 -9.78
N HIS A 191 -2.14 -17.14 -9.15
CA HIS A 191 -1.18 -16.67 -8.15
C HIS A 191 0.22 -16.37 -8.70
N ASN A 192 0.38 -16.34 -10.03
CA ASN A 192 1.65 -15.95 -10.65
C ASN A 192 1.86 -14.44 -10.47
N LYS A 193 2.99 -14.06 -9.88
CA LYS A 193 3.39 -12.66 -9.74
C LYS A 193 3.75 -12.07 -11.10
N MET A 194 3.34 -10.82 -11.34
CA MET A 194 3.64 -10.09 -12.57
C MET A 194 4.95 -9.29 -12.49
N GLY A 195 5.44 -9.02 -11.28
CA GLY A 195 6.57 -8.14 -11.04
C GLY A 195 6.16 -6.66 -11.05
N GLY A 196 6.89 -5.84 -10.31
CA GLY A 196 6.58 -4.42 -10.14
C GLY A 196 6.61 -3.63 -11.45
N GLN A 197 7.41 -4.06 -12.43
CA GLN A 197 7.52 -3.39 -13.71
C GLN A 197 6.20 -3.47 -14.48
N CYS A 198 5.64 -4.67 -14.58
CA CYS A 198 4.33 -4.88 -15.22
C CYS A 198 3.22 -4.11 -14.48
N VAL A 199 3.27 -4.07 -13.14
CA VAL A 199 2.29 -3.32 -12.34
C VAL A 199 2.35 -1.81 -12.62
N GLN A 200 3.55 -1.24 -12.67
CA GLN A 200 3.75 0.18 -12.98
C GLN A 200 3.37 0.49 -14.43
N ASN A 201 3.79 -0.35 -15.37
CA ASN A 201 3.45 -0.22 -16.78
C ASN A 201 1.93 -0.28 -17.00
N ARG A 202 1.23 -1.20 -16.30
CA ARG A 202 -0.23 -1.26 -16.29
C ARG A 202 -0.86 0.07 -15.88
N ALA A 203 -0.39 0.67 -14.77
CA ALA A 203 -0.91 1.96 -14.32
C ALA A 203 -0.65 3.08 -15.35
N LYS A 204 0.54 3.12 -15.95
CA LYS A 204 0.88 4.06 -17.03
C LYS A 204 0.01 3.86 -18.27
N THR A 205 -0.24 2.62 -18.68
CA THR A 205 -1.13 2.29 -19.80
C THR A 205 -2.55 2.75 -19.55
N ILE A 206 -3.09 2.49 -18.34
CA ILE A 206 -4.42 2.98 -17.98
C ILE A 206 -4.47 4.51 -18.09
N ASN A 207 -3.49 5.22 -17.52
CA ASN A 207 -3.45 6.69 -17.62
C ASN A 207 -3.37 7.19 -19.08
N LYS A 208 -2.73 6.45 -19.99
CA LYS A 208 -2.75 6.76 -21.43
C LYS A 208 -4.13 6.54 -22.04
N ILE A 209 -4.78 5.43 -21.73
CA ILE A 209 -6.16 5.16 -22.19
C ILE A 209 -7.12 6.24 -21.69
N LEU A 210 -6.92 6.80 -20.49
CA LEU A 210 -7.78 7.86 -19.96
C LEU A 210 -7.67 9.21 -20.69
N THR A 211 -6.75 9.37 -21.64
CA THR A 211 -6.68 10.60 -22.45
C THR A 211 -7.75 10.58 -23.55
N PRO A 212 -8.51 11.68 -23.76
CA PRO A 212 -9.57 11.74 -24.77
C PRO A 212 -9.13 11.33 -26.17
N ASP A 213 -7.94 11.73 -26.60
CA ASP A 213 -7.42 11.37 -27.92
C ASP A 213 -7.25 9.85 -28.09
N ILE A 214 -7.00 9.12 -27.01
CA ILE A 214 -6.85 7.66 -27.04
C ILE A 214 -8.19 6.96 -26.86
N TYR A 215 -8.98 7.30 -25.82
CA TYR A 215 -10.26 6.62 -25.65
C TYR A 215 -11.33 7.15 -26.59
N LEU A 216 -11.13 8.11 -27.50
CA LEU A 216 -12.11 8.43 -28.56
C LEU A 216 -11.69 7.88 -29.92
N ASP A 217 -10.41 7.56 -30.09
CA ASP A 217 -9.86 6.87 -31.26
C ASP A 217 -9.99 5.35 -31.09
N ASP A 218 -10.51 4.65 -32.11
CA ASP A 218 -10.71 3.20 -32.04
C ASP A 218 -9.38 2.45 -32.19
N ASP A 219 -8.50 2.92 -33.08
CA ASP A 219 -7.21 2.29 -33.35
C ASP A 219 -6.25 2.48 -32.16
N GLY A 220 -6.17 3.71 -31.63
CA GLY A 220 -5.43 4.04 -30.42
C GLY A 220 -5.91 3.25 -29.20
N LEU A 221 -7.23 3.16 -29.00
CA LEU A 221 -7.80 2.36 -27.92
C LEU A 221 -7.41 0.87 -28.05
N ASP A 222 -7.58 0.29 -29.23
CA ASP A 222 -7.25 -1.11 -29.49
C ASP A 222 -5.78 -1.41 -29.18
N TYR A 223 -4.88 -0.57 -29.67
CA TYR A 223 -3.45 -0.70 -29.42
C TYR A 223 -3.13 -0.68 -27.92
N PHE A 224 -3.63 0.31 -27.18
CA PHE A 224 -3.33 0.42 -25.75
C PHE A 224 -4.01 -0.66 -24.89
N LEU A 225 -5.14 -1.22 -25.32
CA LEU A 225 -5.72 -2.40 -24.67
C LEU A 225 -4.84 -3.64 -24.86
N LEU A 226 -4.17 -3.79 -26.02
CA LEU A 226 -3.17 -4.84 -26.21
C LEU A 226 -1.95 -4.62 -25.31
N VAL A 227 -1.43 -3.40 -25.20
CA VAL A 227 -0.34 -3.07 -24.26
C VAL A 227 -0.77 -3.39 -22.82
N LEU A 228 -2.02 -3.08 -22.46
CA LEU A 228 -2.56 -3.37 -21.13
C LEU A 228 -2.59 -4.88 -20.85
N LYS A 229 -3.05 -5.67 -21.83
CA LYS A 229 -3.06 -7.14 -21.78
C LYS A 229 -1.66 -7.71 -21.49
N GLU A 230 -0.62 -7.22 -22.17
CA GLU A 230 0.78 -7.64 -21.96
C GLU A 230 1.27 -7.41 -20.52
N ASN A 231 0.71 -6.42 -19.82
CA ASN A 231 1.10 -6.07 -18.45
C ASN A 231 0.14 -6.64 -17.37
N MET A 232 -0.91 -7.36 -17.76
CA MET A 232 -1.92 -7.91 -16.85
C MET A 232 -1.91 -9.44 -16.73
N PHE A 233 -1.36 -10.15 -17.71
CA PHE A 233 -1.41 -11.61 -17.75
C PHE A 233 -0.02 -12.23 -17.79
N CYS A 234 0.19 -13.30 -17.01
CA CYS A 234 1.42 -14.09 -17.09
C CYS A 234 1.48 -14.88 -18.41
N CYS A 235 2.66 -15.45 -18.71
CA CYS A 235 2.92 -16.20 -19.94
C CYS A 235 1.95 -17.37 -20.20
N TRP A 236 1.33 -17.90 -19.15
CA TRP A 236 0.26 -18.88 -19.30
C TRP A 236 -1.00 -18.20 -19.84
N HIS A 237 -1.56 -17.23 -19.12
CA HIS A 237 -2.89 -16.67 -19.38
C HIS A 237 -2.97 -15.69 -20.55
N ILE A 238 -1.84 -15.11 -20.95
CA ILE A 238 -1.83 -14.00 -21.90
C ILE A 238 -2.43 -14.34 -23.27
N ASN A 239 -2.21 -15.55 -23.76
CA ASN A 239 -2.66 -15.93 -25.11
C ASN A 239 -4.09 -16.50 -25.14
N TYR A 240 -4.61 -17.01 -24.02
CA TYR A 240 -5.93 -17.65 -24.00
C TYR A 240 -7.02 -16.83 -23.31
N GLN A 241 -6.70 -16.07 -22.27
CA GLN A 241 -7.66 -15.20 -21.56
C GLN A 241 -7.44 -13.72 -21.89
N GLY A 242 -6.23 -13.34 -22.31
CA GLY A 242 -5.91 -11.97 -22.67
C GLY A 242 -6.80 -11.38 -23.77
N PRO A 243 -6.93 -12.03 -24.95
CA PRO A 243 -7.76 -11.52 -26.04
C PRO A 243 -9.23 -11.34 -25.66
N GLU A 244 -9.83 -12.32 -24.97
CA GLU A 244 -11.21 -12.23 -24.48
C GLU A 244 -11.38 -11.03 -23.54
N LYS A 245 -10.40 -10.78 -22.68
CA LYS A 245 -10.45 -9.64 -21.75
C LYS A 245 -10.36 -8.30 -22.46
N VAL A 246 -9.55 -8.19 -23.53
CA VAL A 246 -9.45 -7.00 -24.37
C VAL A 246 -10.80 -6.67 -25.01
N GLU A 247 -11.49 -7.65 -25.58
CA GLU A 247 -12.83 -7.45 -26.17
C GLU A 247 -13.86 -6.97 -25.13
N ILE A 248 -13.82 -7.53 -23.92
CA ILE A 248 -14.69 -7.09 -22.82
C ILE A 248 -14.41 -5.62 -22.46
N TRP A 249 -13.15 -5.24 -22.30
CA TRP A 249 -12.78 -3.85 -21.99
C TRP A 249 -13.20 -2.89 -23.09
N LYS A 250 -12.92 -3.22 -24.36
CA LYS A 250 -13.31 -2.42 -25.51
C LYS A 250 -14.82 -2.19 -25.53
N LYS A 251 -15.60 -3.26 -25.38
CA LYS A 251 -17.06 -3.19 -25.36
C LYS A 251 -17.61 -2.28 -24.26
N GLU A 252 -17.08 -2.39 -23.04
CA GLU A 252 -17.53 -1.55 -21.92
C GLU A 252 -17.12 -0.08 -22.12
N ILE A 253 -15.93 0.21 -22.64
CA ILE A 253 -15.50 1.58 -22.96
C ILE A 253 -16.39 2.19 -24.05
N LEU A 254 -16.68 1.47 -25.13
CA LEU A 254 -17.58 1.92 -26.19
C LEU A 254 -19.00 2.19 -25.66
N LYS A 255 -19.48 1.38 -24.72
CA LYS A 255 -20.75 1.61 -24.04
C LYS A 255 -20.73 2.93 -23.24
N ILE A 256 -19.67 3.17 -22.46
CA ILE A 256 -19.49 4.42 -21.71
C ILE A 256 -19.46 5.64 -22.65
N ARG A 257 -18.78 5.55 -23.80
CA ARG A 257 -18.77 6.61 -24.83
C ARG A 257 -20.21 6.92 -25.29
N LYS A 258 -20.97 5.89 -25.67
CA LYS A 258 -22.33 6.02 -26.21
C LYS A 258 -23.31 6.65 -25.22
N GLU A 259 -23.19 6.33 -23.93
CA GLU A 259 -24.06 6.87 -22.88
C GLU A 259 -23.81 8.35 -22.59
N ARG A 260 -22.61 8.87 -22.92
CA ARG A 260 -22.23 10.28 -22.74
C ARG A 260 -22.47 11.17 -23.97
N SER A 261 -22.39 10.62 -25.18
CA SER A 261 -22.69 11.33 -26.43
C SER A 261 -24.14 11.84 -26.66
N PRO A 262 -25.22 11.50 -25.90
CA PRO A 262 -26.56 11.97 -26.26
C PRO A 262 -26.82 13.47 -26.10
N VAL A 263 -25.91 14.24 -25.49
CA VAL A 263 -26.16 15.65 -25.13
C VAL A 263 -25.62 16.66 -26.16
N LEU A 264 -24.81 16.22 -27.11
CA LEU A 264 -24.47 17.05 -28.28
C LEU A 264 -25.50 16.81 -29.38
N ALA A 265 -26.75 17.23 -29.14
CA ALA A 265 -27.62 17.58 -30.26
C ALA A 265 -26.89 18.65 -31.09
N PRO A 266 -26.90 18.59 -32.43
CA PRO A 266 -26.19 19.55 -33.26
C PRO A 266 -26.60 20.96 -32.82
N PRO A 267 -25.62 21.86 -32.54
CA PRO A 267 -25.95 23.24 -32.24
C PRO A 267 -26.78 23.77 -33.40
N LYS A 268 -27.99 24.26 -33.11
CA LYS A 268 -28.75 25.04 -34.07
C LYS A 268 -27.82 26.13 -34.56
N GLU A 269 -27.57 26.15 -35.87
CA GLU A 269 -26.79 27.16 -36.57
C GLU A 269 -27.19 28.56 -36.08
N SER A 270 -26.39 29.13 -35.18
CA SER A 270 -26.46 30.54 -34.84
C SER A 270 -25.17 31.18 -35.33
N ASN A 271 -25.29 31.79 -36.50
CA ASN A 271 -24.31 32.71 -37.08
C ASN A 271 -23.83 33.72 -36.03
N MET A 272 -22.57 33.69 -35.61
CA MET A 272 -21.86 34.86 -35.07
C MET A 272 -20.32 34.69 -35.22
N PRO A 273 -19.57 35.80 -35.23
CA PRO A 273 -18.42 36.00 -36.08
C PRO A 273 -17.09 35.73 -35.36
N GLU A 274 -16.07 35.58 -36.20
CA GLU A 274 -14.67 35.39 -35.88
C GLU A 274 -14.15 36.54 -34.99
N ASP A 275 -13.55 36.18 -33.84
CA ASP A 275 -12.66 37.07 -33.11
C ASP A 275 -11.42 36.28 -32.68
N GLU A 276 -10.26 36.83 -33.03
CA GLU A 276 -8.95 36.23 -32.93
C GLU A 276 -8.29 36.51 -31.57
N GLY A 277 -7.65 35.48 -31.03
CA GLY A 277 -6.42 35.66 -30.25
C GLY A 277 -6.54 35.45 -28.75
N SER A 278 -6.00 34.34 -28.27
CA SER A 278 -5.13 34.32 -27.08
C SER A 278 -4.49 32.95 -26.93
N HIS A 279 -3.21 32.85 -27.31
CA HIS A 279 -2.34 31.71 -27.02
C HIS A 279 -1.83 31.86 -25.58
N THR A 280 -2.22 30.94 -24.68
CA THR A 280 -1.58 30.79 -23.38
C THR A 280 -0.69 29.55 -23.34
N PHE A 281 0.55 29.80 -22.93
CA PHE A 281 1.63 28.87 -22.63
C PHE A 281 1.21 27.79 -21.62
N TYR A 282 1.36 26.53 -22.01
CA TYR A 282 1.61 25.42 -21.08
C TYR A 282 2.95 24.79 -21.46
N ASP A 283 3.93 24.99 -20.59
CA ASP A 283 5.28 24.42 -20.67
C ASP A 283 5.32 22.97 -20.17
N ASP A 284 6.12 22.20 -20.90
CA ASP A 284 7.00 21.13 -20.40
C ASP A 284 6.41 19.79 -19.91
N LEU A 285 5.68 19.14 -20.81
CA LEU A 285 5.87 17.70 -21.02
C LEU A 285 6.41 17.56 -22.44
N THR A 286 7.71 17.28 -22.58
CA THR A 286 8.35 16.94 -23.85
C THR A 286 7.52 15.89 -24.59
N ALA A 287 6.71 16.37 -25.53
CA ALA A 287 5.97 15.59 -26.48
C ALA A 287 7.00 14.99 -27.44
N GLN A 288 7.48 13.79 -27.11
CA GLN A 288 7.79 12.84 -28.17
C GLN A 288 6.47 12.55 -28.87
N SER A 289 6.19 13.35 -29.91
CA SER A 289 5.21 13.03 -30.93
C SER A 289 5.77 11.83 -31.70
N THR A 290 5.72 10.66 -31.06
CA THR A 290 5.95 9.38 -31.72
C THR A 290 4.78 9.19 -32.66
N SER A 291 5.00 9.41 -33.96
CA SER A 291 4.22 8.74 -34.98
C SER A 291 4.18 7.26 -34.59
N GLN A 292 3.05 6.78 -34.11
CA GLN A 292 2.91 5.41 -33.67
C GLN A 292 3.06 4.54 -34.92
N ASP A 293 4.25 3.96 -35.09
CA ASP A 293 4.45 2.91 -36.07
C ASP A 293 3.58 1.72 -35.63
N PRO A 294 2.53 1.36 -36.39
CA PRO A 294 1.62 0.28 -36.03
C PRO A 294 2.31 -1.07 -35.95
N ASP A 295 3.55 -1.20 -36.43
CA ASP A 295 4.37 -2.42 -36.31
C ASP A 295 5.07 -2.57 -34.94
N ASN A 296 4.91 -1.62 -34.01
CA ASN A 296 5.54 -1.72 -32.68
C ASN A 296 4.85 -2.78 -31.81
N ASP A 297 5.59 -3.86 -31.49
CA ASP A 297 5.15 -4.92 -30.58
C ASP A 297 4.64 -4.34 -29.23
N PRO A 298 3.34 -4.52 -28.89
CA PRO A 298 2.75 -4.04 -27.64
C PRO A 298 3.50 -4.49 -26.38
N ALA A 299 4.19 -5.64 -26.42
CA ALA A 299 4.96 -6.16 -25.29
C ALA A 299 6.23 -5.34 -25.00
N THR A 300 6.66 -4.51 -25.95
CA THR A 300 7.88 -3.68 -25.87
C THR A 300 7.60 -2.19 -25.73
N TYR A 301 6.33 -1.77 -25.75
CA TYR A 301 5.92 -0.37 -25.70
C TYR A 301 6.55 0.40 -24.52
N TRP A 302 6.54 -0.19 -23.32
CA TRP A 302 7.21 0.39 -22.16
C TRP A 302 8.64 -0.15 -22.03
N PRO A 303 9.65 0.72 -21.89
CA PRO A 303 11.04 0.28 -21.79
C PRO A 303 11.27 -0.48 -20.48
N ARG A 304 12.09 -1.53 -20.54
CA ARG A 304 12.51 -2.29 -19.36
C ARG A 304 13.53 -1.49 -18.56
N ARG A 305 13.04 -0.69 -17.61
CA ARG A 305 13.87 0.10 -16.69
C ARG A 305 13.40 -0.08 -15.25
N PHE A 306 14.36 -0.06 -14.34
CA PHE A 306 14.06 0.05 -12.92
C PHE A 306 13.49 1.43 -12.61
N ASP A 307 12.59 1.44 -11.64
CA ASP A 307 12.03 2.63 -11.05
C ASP A 307 13.07 3.28 -10.13
N THR A 308 13.39 4.54 -10.43
CA THR A 308 14.32 5.38 -9.66
C THR A 308 13.60 6.58 -9.07
N THR A 309 12.25 6.64 -9.11
CA THR A 309 11.53 7.78 -8.53
C THR A 309 11.73 7.81 -7.01
N PRO A 310 11.65 9.00 -6.37
CA PRO A 310 11.61 9.10 -4.93
C PRO A 310 10.50 8.22 -4.33
N PHE A 311 10.71 7.76 -3.10
CA PHE A 311 9.71 7.02 -2.34
C PHE A 311 8.48 7.89 -2.03
N ASP A 312 7.30 7.28 -2.14
CA ASP A 312 6.06 7.84 -1.59
C ASP A 312 6.00 7.50 -0.09
N ILE A 313 6.55 8.38 0.74
CA ILE A 313 6.62 8.21 2.19
C ILE A 313 5.27 8.57 2.81
N ILE A 314 4.59 7.57 3.36
CA ILE A 314 3.28 7.70 4.00
C ILE A 314 3.41 8.22 5.43
N ALA A 315 4.43 7.74 6.14
CA ALA A 315 4.67 8.09 7.52
C ALA A 315 6.16 7.99 7.84
N THR A 316 6.63 8.91 8.67
CA THR A 316 7.93 8.85 9.34
C THR A 316 7.67 8.59 10.81
N SER A 317 8.63 8.02 11.53
CA SER A 317 8.55 7.98 12.99
C SER A 317 8.50 9.41 13.53
N ASP A 318 7.46 9.76 14.30
CA ASP A 318 7.32 11.08 14.95
C ASP A 318 8.29 11.26 16.13
N GLN A 319 9.02 10.20 16.48
CA GLN A 319 10.00 10.24 17.55
C GLN A 319 11.12 11.19 17.11
N SER A 320 11.41 12.20 17.93
CA SER A 320 12.63 13.00 17.80
C SER A 320 13.83 12.07 17.59
N ASN A 321 14.91 12.54 16.97
CA ASN A 321 16.19 11.80 16.81
C ASN A 321 16.85 11.33 18.13
N ASP A 322 16.11 11.34 19.25
CA ASP A 322 16.43 10.67 20.49
C ASP A 322 16.36 9.15 20.33
N PHE A 323 17.50 8.54 20.02
CA PHE A 323 17.63 7.08 19.94
C PHE A 323 17.20 6.36 21.24
N LYS A 324 17.18 7.04 22.39
CA LYS A 324 16.72 6.44 23.66
C LYS A 324 15.22 6.14 23.67
N SER A 325 14.44 6.82 22.81
CA SER A 325 13.02 6.51 22.64
C SER A 325 12.77 5.06 22.19
N SER A 326 13.80 4.42 21.60
CA SER A 326 13.74 3.05 21.10
C SER A 326 14.06 1.99 22.18
N PHE A 327 14.51 2.40 23.37
CA PHE A 327 14.90 1.48 24.44
C PHE A 327 13.77 0.56 24.94
N PRO A 328 12.53 1.04 25.14
CA PRO A 328 11.42 0.17 25.53
C PRO A 328 11.16 -0.94 24.50
N GLU A 329 11.21 -0.62 23.20
CA GLU A 329 11.04 -1.56 22.10
C GLU A 329 12.18 -2.57 22.05
N ILE A 330 13.43 -2.12 22.20
CA ILE A 330 14.59 -3.02 22.28
C ILE A 330 14.42 -3.99 23.45
N TYR A 331 14.07 -3.49 24.64
CA TYR A 331 13.88 -4.34 25.82
C TYR A 331 12.72 -5.34 25.63
N SER A 332 11.63 -4.90 25.01
CA SER A 332 10.50 -5.76 24.67
C SER A 332 10.92 -6.89 23.73
N GLU A 333 11.68 -6.59 22.67
CA GLU A 333 12.19 -7.61 21.75
C GLU A 333 13.28 -8.47 22.38
N LEU A 334 14.11 -7.97 23.29
CA LEU A 334 15.10 -8.80 24.01
C LEU A 334 14.43 -9.88 24.87
N THR A 335 13.41 -9.49 25.62
CA THR A 335 12.80 -10.32 26.68
C THR A 335 11.71 -11.27 26.20
N LYS A 336 11.16 -11.03 25.00
CA LYS A 336 10.20 -11.92 24.35
C LYS A 336 10.80 -13.33 24.16
N PRO A 337 10.10 -14.42 24.51
CA PRO A 337 10.59 -15.77 24.20
C PRO A 337 10.84 -15.97 22.69
N LEU A 338 11.85 -16.75 22.32
CA LEU A 338 12.07 -17.16 20.93
C LEU A 338 11.13 -18.32 20.60
N VAL A 339 10.22 -18.10 19.67
CA VAL A 339 9.39 -19.17 19.08
C VAL A 339 10.21 -19.96 18.04
N PRO A 340 9.78 -21.17 17.61
CA PRO A 340 10.55 -21.98 16.64
C PRO A 340 10.94 -21.24 15.35
N GLU A 341 10.14 -20.28 14.91
CA GLU A 341 10.43 -19.42 13.76
C GLU A 341 11.62 -18.49 14.02
N ASP A 342 11.74 -17.97 15.25
CA ASP A 342 12.83 -17.10 15.67
C ASP A 342 14.15 -17.85 15.79
N GLN A 343 14.13 -19.18 15.96
CA GLN A 343 15.31 -20.00 16.23
C GLN A 343 16.10 -20.37 14.97
N LYS A 344 15.60 -19.99 13.79
CA LYS A 344 16.26 -20.31 12.52
C LYS A 344 17.52 -19.46 12.34
N GLU A 345 18.58 -20.13 11.90
CA GLU A 345 19.75 -19.44 11.38
C GLU A 345 19.43 -18.78 10.03
N GLY A 346 20.14 -17.70 9.71
CA GLY A 346 19.97 -17.00 8.45
C GLY A 346 20.98 -15.89 8.26
N TYR A 347 20.83 -15.18 7.16
CA TYR A 347 21.72 -14.10 6.72
C TYR A 347 21.00 -12.77 6.86
N LEU A 348 21.61 -11.85 7.59
CA LEU A 348 21.16 -10.46 7.69
C LEU A 348 21.71 -9.70 6.48
N TYR A 349 20.93 -8.76 5.96
CA TYR A 349 21.33 -7.91 4.86
C TYR A 349 20.82 -6.49 5.01
N ALA A 350 21.55 -5.58 4.38
CA ALA A 350 21.12 -4.21 4.18
C ALA A 350 21.29 -3.83 2.71
N TYR A 351 20.39 -3.00 2.19
CA TYR A 351 20.53 -2.42 0.86
C TYR A 351 19.84 -1.06 0.74
N GLU A 352 20.30 -0.28 -0.22
CA GLU A 352 19.61 0.91 -0.72
C GLU A 352 19.14 0.68 -2.17
N VAL A 353 18.38 1.61 -2.72
CA VAL A 353 17.96 1.59 -4.12
C VAL A 353 18.31 2.90 -4.80
N GLU A 354 18.62 2.83 -6.09
CA GLU A 354 19.02 3.98 -6.90
C GLU A 354 17.95 5.11 -6.86
N GLY A 355 18.42 6.36 -6.69
CA GLY A 355 17.57 7.55 -6.59
C GLY A 355 16.90 7.75 -5.23
N ASN A 356 17.24 6.92 -4.24
CA ASN A 356 16.70 6.97 -2.87
C ASN A 356 17.81 6.77 -1.84
N GLU A 357 18.95 7.40 -2.09
CA GLU A 357 20.12 7.37 -1.20
C GLU A 357 19.76 7.94 0.18
N GLY A 358 20.36 7.37 1.24
CA GLY A 358 20.04 7.74 2.63
C GLY A 358 18.81 7.02 3.22
N PHE A 359 18.18 6.13 2.44
CA PHE A 359 17.19 5.19 2.94
C PHE A 359 17.73 3.76 2.82
N VAL A 360 17.82 3.06 3.95
CA VAL A 360 18.35 1.70 4.02
C VAL A 360 17.24 0.74 4.41
N LYS A 361 17.09 -0.34 3.63
CA LYS A 361 16.28 -1.49 4.04
C LYS A 361 17.15 -2.47 4.82
N ILE A 362 16.67 -2.93 5.97
CA ILE A 362 17.30 -4.02 6.72
C ILE A 362 16.37 -5.22 6.70
N GLY A 363 16.91 -6.41 6.40
CA GLY A 363 16.16 -7.63 6.67
C GLY A 363 17.00 -8.88 6.80
N TYR A 364 16.32 -10.02 6.89
CA TYR A 364 16.96 -11.34 6.95
C TYR A 364 16.42 -12.32 5.90
N THR A 365 17.17 -13.40 5.67
CA THR A 365 16.73 -14.54 4.88
C THR A 365 17.44 -15.83 5.29
N CYS A 366 16.76 -16.97 5.19
CA CYS A 366 17.40 -18.30 5.34
C CYS A 366 17.85 -18.87 3.97
N ARG A 367 17.85 -18.06 2.91
CA ARG A 367 18.25 -18.42 1.54
C ARG A 367 19.43 -17.58 1.08
N PHE A 368 19.98 -17.85 -0.09
CA PHE A 368 21.02 -17.01 -0.69
C PHE A 368 20.54 -15.57 -0.92
N LEU A 369 21.36 -14.58 -0.50
CA LEU A 369 21.04 -13.16 -0.62
C LEU A 369 20.78 -12.71 -2.06
N GLU A 370 21.53 -13.24 -3.03
CA GLU A 370 21.39 -12.90 -4.45
C GLU A 370 19.95 -13.13 -4.91
N LYS A 371 19.40 -14.31 -4.59
CA LYS A 371 18.00 -14.63 -4.92
C LYS A 371 17.02 -13.69 -4.22
N ARG A 372 17.30 -13.30 -2.98
CA ARG A 372 16.44 -12.38 -2.23
C ARG A 372 16.45 -10.97 -2.83
N HIS A 373 17.61 -10.50 -3.26
CA HIS A 373 17.77 -9.23 -3.96
C HIS A 373 17.09 -9.23 -5.33
N GLU A 374 17.19 -10.33 -6.09
CA GLU A 374 16.47 -10.52 -7.35
C GLU A 374 14.95 -10.49 -7.16
N GLU A 375 14.43 -11.16 -6.13
CA GLU A 375 13.01 -11.11 -5.79
C GLU A 375 12.53 -9.69 -5.49
N TRP A 376 13.29 -8.92 -4.72
CA TRP A 376 12.94 -7.53 -4.43
C TRP A 376 13.00 -6.65 -5.67
N ALA A 377 14.03 -6.83 -6.50
CA ALA A 377 14.17 -6.11 -7.75
C ALA A 377 13.00 -6.42 -8.71
N PHE A 378 12.58 -7.68 -8.77
CA PHE A 378 11.42 -8.10 -9.53
C PHE A 378 10.10 -7.55 -8.94
N ASP A 379 9.84 -7.76 -7.65
CA ASP A 379 8.56 -7.40 -7.02
C ASP A 379 8.34 -5.88 -6.96
N CYS A 380 9.39 -5.11 -6.68
CA CYS A 380 9.27 -3.65 -6.50
C CYS A 380 9.68 -2.85 -7.75
N ASN A 381 10.26 -3.50 -8.77
CA ASN A 381 10.91 -2.85 -9.90
C ASN A 381 12.00 -1.85 -9.49
N ARG A 382 12.80 -2.15 -8.47
CA ARG A 382 13.87 -1.25 -8.00
C ARG A 382 15.18 -2.00 -7.92
N LYS A 383 16.25 -1.43 -8.49
CA LYS A 383 17.57 -2.06 -8.45
C LYS A 383 18.15 -1.93 -7.05
N SER A 384 18.35 -3.05 -6.37
CA SER A 384 18.99 -3.06 -5.06
C SER A 384 20.50 -2.88 -5.19
N LYS A 385 21.07 -2.02 -4.35
CA LYS A 385 22.50 -1.85 -4.13
C LYS A 385 22.83 -2.39 -2.75
N ALA A 386 23.46 -3.57 -2.72
CA ALA A 386 23.81 -4.23 -1.47
C ALA A 386 24.78 -3.36 -0.64
N LEU A 387 24.49 -3.25 0.66
CA LEU A 387 25.28 -2.53 1.66
C LEU A 387 25.90 -3.49 2.69
N TYR A 388 25.24 -4.62 2.97
CA TYR A 388 25.74 -5.66 3.87
C TYR A 388 25.18 -7.04 3.51
N PRO A 389 25.98 -8.12 3.61
CA PRO A 389 27.44 -8.12 3.73
C PRO A 389 28.10 -7.71 2.40
N ILE A 390 29.28 -7.11 2.47
CA ILE A 390 30.11 -6.82 1.29
C ILE A 390 31.47 -7.53 1.46
N PRO A 391 31.91 -8.35 0.48
CA PRO A 391 31.16 -8.76 -0.71
C PRO A 391 30.05 -9.77 -0.36
N LEU A 392 29.02 -9.86 -1.21
CA LEU A 392 27.82 -10.68 -0.98
C LEU A 392 28.11 -12.17 -0.74
N ASN A 393 29.29 -12.67 -1.10
CA ASN A 393 29.73 -14.04 -0.87
C ASN A 393 30.28 -14.32 0.55
N HIS A 394 30.46 -13.31 1.39
CA HIS A 394 30.92 -13.46 2.79
C HIS A 394 29.75 -13.49 3.79
N GLN A 395 28.68 -14.20 3.44
CA GLN A 395 27.49 -14.30 4.29
C GLN A 395 27.81 -15.17 5.50
N VAL A 396 27.74 -14.60 6.70
CA VAL A 396 27.83 -15.36 7.95
C VAL A 396 26.42 -15.68 8.40
N ALA A 397 26.13 -16.97 8.59
CA ALA A 397 24.87 -17.39 9.17
C ALA A 397 24.83 -16.96 10.64
N VAL A 398 23.80 -16.20 11.01
CA VAL A 398 23.58 -15.70 12.37
C VAL A 398 22.49 -16.56 13.03
N PRO A 399 22.74 -17.11 14.24
CA PRO A 399 21.71 -17.78 15.02
C PRO A 399 20.54 -16.85 15.28
N ASN A 400 19.33 -17.38 15.32
CA ASN A 400 18.13 -16.61 15.60
C ASN A 400 17.97 -15.34 14.72
N ALA A 401 18.24 -15.44 13.42
CA ALA A 401 18.39 -14.29 12.53
C ALA A 401 17.15 -13.37 12.48
N HIS A 402 15.95 -13.92 12.61
CA HIS A 402 14.72 -13.14 12.69
C HIS A 402 14.68 -12.25 13.95
N ARG A 403 15.17 -12.76 15.09
CA ARG A 403 15.29 -11.94 16.31
C ARG A 403 16.32 -10.83 16.14
N VAL A 404 17.42 -11.11 15.44
CA VAL A 404 18.45 -10.09 15.14
C VAL A 404 17.86 -8.98 14.27
N GLU A 405 17.09 -9.31 13.23
CA GLU A 405 16.36 -8.32 12.42
C GLU A 405 15.42 -7.48 13.29
N ALA A 406 14.61 -8.11 14.14
CA ALA A 406 13.68 -7.42 15.03
C ALA A 406 14.39 -6.44 15.99
N LEU A 407 15.55 -6.82 16.54
CA LEU A 407 16.36 -5.94 17.38
C LEU A 407 16.94 -4.76 16.60
N CYS A 408 17.39 -4.98 15.36
CA CYS A 408 17.84 -3.89 14.48
C CYS A 408 16.71 -2.90 14.19
N HIS A 409 15.51 -3.42 13.89
CA HIS A 409 14.32 -2.60 13.63
C HIS A 409 13.87 -1.84 14.87
N ALA A 410 13.94 -2.46 16.05
CA ALA A 410 13.62 -1.83 17.32
C ALA A 410 14.58 -0.67 17.61
N GLU A 411 15.90 -0.87 17.46
CA GLU A 411 16.88 0.18 17.68
C GLU A 411 16.72 1.36 16.71
N LEU A 412 16.45 1.08 15.44
CA LEU A 412 16.27 2.10 14.41
C LEU A 412 14.82 2.58 14.30
N LYS A 413 13.96 2.28 15.29
CA LYS A 413 12.53 2.59 15.22
C LYS A 413 12.26 4.09 15.09
N HIS A 414 13.06 4.92 15.74
CA HIS A 414 13.02 6.38 15.65
C HIS A 414 13.35 6.93 14.24
N ARG A 415 13.92 6.10 13.35
CA ARG A 415 14.25 6.46 11.94
C ARG A 415 13.42 5.69 10.92
N ASN A 416 12.48 4.89 11.40
CA ASN A 416 11.66 4.04 10.55
C ASN A 416 10.75 4.89 9.67
N ILE A 417 10.67 4.53 8.39
CA ILE A 417 9.74 5.13 7.43
C ILE A 417 8.83 4.05 6.84
N ARG A 418 7.61 4.47 6.51
CA ARG A 418 6.62 3.63 5.83
C ARG A 418 6.40 4.14 4.42
N ILE A 419 6.65 3.28 3.43
CA ILE A 419 6.62 3.62 2.01
C ILE A 419 5.43 2.93 1.33
N ASP A 420 4.71 3.65 0.46
CA ASP A 420 3.77 3.05 -0.50
C ASP A 420 4.51 2.58 -1.76
N CYS A 421 4.62 1.28 -1.97
CA CYS A 421 5.30 0.76 -3.16
C CYS A 421 4.33 0.57 -4.33
N HIS A 422 4.48 1.39 -5.36
CA HIS A 422 3.70 1.29 -6.59
C HIS A 422 4.05 0.07 -7.45
N GLY A 423 5.20 -0.57 -7.22
CA GLY A 423 5.58 -1.82 -7.87
C GLY A 423 4.85 -3.03 -7.27
N CYS A 424 5.05 -3.28 -5.97
CA CYS A 424 4.47 -4.47 -5.33
C CYS A 424 3.07 -4.25 -4.73
N LEU A 425 2.57 -3.01 -4.71
CA LEU A 425 1.29 -2.57 -4.15
C LEU A 425 1.12 -2.88 -2.66
N ARG A 426 2.23 -2.97 -1.93
CA ARG A 426 2.28 -3.20 -0.49
C ARG A 426 3.02 -2.07 0.20
N PRO A 427 2.64 -1.75 1.44
CA PRO A 427 3.45 -0.90 2.29
C PRO A 427 4.77 -1.61 2.63
N HIS A 428 5.88 -0.89 2.60
CA HIS A 428 7.13 -1.36 3.20
C HIS A 428 7.37 -0.61 4.50
N ILE A 429 7.67 -1.37 5.55
CA ILE A 429 7.92 -0.85 6.90
C ILE A 429 9.35 -1.15 7.38
N GLU A 430 10.17 -1.79 6.55
CA GLU A 430 11.52 -2.20 6.92
C GLU A 430 12.59 -1.22 6.39
N TRP A 431 12.20 0.02 6.09
CA TRP A 431 13.08 1.08 5.61
C TRP A 431 13.38 2.09 6.71
N PHE A 432 14.60 2.59 6.72
CA PHE A 432 15.13 3.50 7.74
C PHE A 432 15.84 4.67 7.07
N GLN A 433 15.59 5.88 7.56
CA GLN A 433 16.32 7.07 7.15
C GLN A 433 17.63 7.17 7.93
N CYS A 434 18.67 6.48 7.46
CA CYS A 434 19.98 6.44 8.11
C CYS A 434 21.11 6.25 7.09
N SER A 435 22.35 6.46 7.54
CA SER A 435 23.52 6.19 6.71
C SER A 435 23.74 4.68 6.54
N PRO A 436 24.33 4.23 5.41
CA PRO A 436 24.77 2.84 5.26
C PRO A 436 25.63 2.36 6.43
N GLU A 437 26.59 3.18 6.87
CA GLU A 437 27.54 2.84 7.94
C GLU A 437 26.82 2.54 9.25
N GLU A 438 25.81 3.35 9.59
CA GLU A 438 25.00 3.16 10.78
C GLU A 438 24.16 1.88 10.71
N ALA A 439 23.48 1.63 9.58
CA ALA A 439 22.70 0.40 9.41
C ALA A 439 23.59 -0.85 9.54
N VAL A 440 24.79 -0.83 8.95
CA VAL A 440 25.77 -1.91 9.06
C VAL A 440 26.24 -2.08 10.51
N ALA A 441 26.56 -1.00 11.21
CA ALA A 441 26.99 -1.04 12.61
C ALA A 441 25.92 -1.66 13.52
N VAL A 442 24.64 -1.32 13.32
CA VAL A 442 23.51 -1.92 14.04
C VAL A 442 23.41 -3.42 13.77
N ILE A 443 23.47 -3.84 12.50
CA ILE A 443 23.42 -5.27 12.14
C ILE A 443 24.57 -6.05 12.77
N GLN A 444 25.80 -5.53 12.66
CA GLN A 444 26.99 -6.20 13.21
C GLN A 444 26.89 -6.35 14.73
N LYS A 445 26.52 -5.27 15.44
CA LYS A 445 26.35 -5.27 16.89
C LYS A 445 25.39 -6.35 17.37
N TRP A 446 24.18 -6.41 16.80
CA TRP A 446 23.18 -7.40 17.20
C TRP A 446 23.54 -8.82 16.78
N SER A 447 24.17 -8.98 15.61
CA SER A 447 24.66 -10.28 15.15
C SER A 447 25.73 -10.84 16.09
N MET A 448 26.70 -10.02 16.48
CA MET A 448 27.77 -10.40 17.42
C MET A 448 27.23 -10.76 18.80
N TRP A 449 26.29 -9.96 19.32
CA TRP A 449 25.66 -10.27 20.60
C TRP A 449 24.91 -11.61 20.53
N MET A 450 24.20 -11.87 19.43
CA MET A 450 23.46 -13.11 19.25
C MET A 450 24.37 -14.35 19.18
N LEU A 451 25.58 -14.22 18.63
CA LEU A 451 26.59 -15.28 18.61
C LEU A 451 27.06 -15.69 20.02
N THR A 452 26.90 -14.83 21.04
CA THR A 452 27.18 -15.20 22.44
C THR A 452 26.15 -16.18 23.03
N SER A 453 25.16 -16.58 22.23
CA SER A 453 24.05 -17.46 22.61
C SER A 453 23.30 -16.93 23.85
N PRO A 454 22.63 -15.76 23.77
CA PRO A 454 22.04 -15.10 24.94
C PRO A 454 20.77 -15.78 25.46
N TYR A 455 20.20 -16.73 24.71
CA TYR A 455 18.99 -17.46 25.05
C TYR A 455 19.29 -18.88 25.55
N LYS A 456 18.36 -19.46 26.33
CA LYS A 456 18.40 -20.84 26.83
C LYS A 456 17.01 -21.48 26.74
N PRO A 457 16.90 -22.82 26.72
CA PRO A 457 15.61 -23.49 26.80
C PRO A 457 14.84 -23.07 28.06
N GLU A 458 13.53 -22.91 27.94
CA GLU A 458 12.65 -22.77 29.09
C GLU A 458 12.62 -24.09 29.87
N SER A 459 12.65 -24.03 31.21
CA SER A 459 12.79 -25.22 32.07
C SER A 459 11.57 -26.15 32.06
N HIS A 460 10.49 -25.81 31.35
CA HIS A 460 9.33 -26.67 31.18
C HIS A 460 9.56 -27.63 30.00
N GLU A 461 9.55 -28.93 30.27
CA GLU A 461 9.85 -30.02 29.33
C GLU A 461 9.01 -30.03 28.03
N THR A 462 7.94 -29.25 27.97
CA THR A 462 7.03 -29.18 26.81
C THR A 462 7.14 -27.89 25.99
N SER A 463 7.89 -26.88 26.44
CA SER A 463 8.03 -25.61 25.73
C SER A 463 9.25 -25.65 24.81
N ALA A 464 9.01 -25.59 23.49
CA ALA A 464 10.09 -25.37 22.51
C ALA A 464 10.63 -23.92 22.54
N ALA A 465 10.10 -23.06 23.42
CA ALA A 465 10.51 -21.67 23.50
C ALA A 465 11.87 -21.51 24.19
N MET A 466 12.67 -20.57 23.69
CA MET A 466 13.92 -20.18 24.34
C MET A 466 13.73 -18.83 25.03
N ILE A 467 14.14 -18.73 26.29
CA ILE A 467 14.05 -17.51 27.08
C ILE A 467 15.41 -16.85 27.24
N LEU A 468 15.43 -15.53 27.41
CA LEU A 468 16.67 -14.79 27.66
C LEU A 468 17.33 -15.30 28.95
N LYS A 469 18.64 -15.57 28.91
CA LYS A 469 19.40 -16.00 30.08
C LYS A 469 19.31 -14.93 31.17
N GLU A 470 19.20 -15.36 32.43
CA GLU A 470 19.03 -14.45 33.58
C GLU A 470 20.13 -13.39 33.64
N LYS A 471 21.39 -13.79 33.40
CA LYS A 471 22.52 -12.85 33.34
C LYS A 471 22.36 -11.75 32.28
N GLU A 472 21.71 -12.04 31.15
CA GLU A 472 21.48 -11.06 30.08
C GLU A 472 20.23 -10.24 30.36
N ARG A 473 19.20 -10.86 30.97
CA ARG A 473 18.00 -10.16 31.47
C ARG A 473 18.37 -9.07 32.47
N VAL A 474 19.16 -9.41 33.50
CA VAL A 474 19.61 -8.44 34.52
C VAL A 474 20.42 -7.30 33.90
N LYS A 475 21.30 -7.57 32.93
CA LYS A 475 22.00 -6.49 32.22
C LYS A 475 21.02 -5.59 31.47
N ALA A 476 20.01 -6.16 30.82
CA ALA A 476 19.03 -5.43 30.04
C ALA A 476 18.07 -4.56 30.90
N GLU A 477 17.95 -4.80 32.21
CA GLU A 477 17.19 -3.92 33.12
C GLU A 477 17.71 -2.48 33.13
N CYS A 478 19.02 -2.29 32.95
CA CYS A 478 19.62 -1.00 32.68
C CYS A 478 20.04 -0.92 31.21
N ILE A 479 19.04 -0.72 30.34
CA ILE A 479 19.21 -0.76 28.89
C ILE A 479 20.27 0.23 28.37
N ASP A 480 20.43 1.43 28.96
CA ASP A 480 21.52 2.36 28.62
C ASP A 480 22.91 1.71 28.78
N GLN A 481 23.15 1.05 29.93
CA GLN A 481 24.42 0.40 30.23
C GLN A 481 24.61 -0.84 29.36
N PHE A 482 23.54 -1.59 29.11
CA PHE A 482 23.55 -2.74 28.22
C PHE A 482 23.98 -2.32 26.81
N MET A 483 23.33 -1.30 26.23
CA MET A 483 23.64 -0.79 24.90
C MET A 483 25.07 -0.27 24.80
N LYS A 484 25.58 0.38 25.86
CA LYS A 484 26.99 0.79 25.93
C LYS A 484 27.94 -0.43 25.90
N GLY A 485 27.66 -1.45 26.71
CA GLY A 485 28.46 -2.68 26.72
C GLY A 485 28.47 -3.42 25.39
N LEU A 486 27.39 -3.35 24.61
CA LEU A 486 27.36 -3.89 23.25
C LEU A 486 28.29 -3.14 22.29
N LEU A 487 28.39 -1.82 22.42
CA LEU A 487 29.31 -1.02 21.59
C LEU A 487 30.78 -1.33 21.91
N ASP A 488 31.10 -1.49 23.19
CA ASP A 488 32.45 -1.85 23.63
C ASP A 488 32.86 -3.22 23.06
N MET A 489 31.94 -4.20 23.04
CA MET A 489 32.16 -5.52 22.43
C MET A 489 32.48 -5.47 20.93
N VAL A 490 31.90 -4.51 20.19
CA VAL A 490 32.18 -4.33 18.77
C VAL A 490 33.54 -3.66 18.56
N ALA A 491 33.91 -2.72 19.43
CA ALA A 491 35.18 -1.99 19.35
C ALA A 491 36.40 -2.86 19.68
N ASP A 492 36.26 -3.85 20.56
CA ASP A 492 37.34 -4.72 21.03
C ASP A 492 37.74 -5.84 20.04
N GLN A 493 37.01 -6.01 18.92
CA GLN A 493 37.44 -6.96 17.90
C GLN A 493 38.59 -6.41 17.05
N PRO A 494 39.74 -7.12 16.97
CA PRO A 494 40.84 -6.69 16.11
C PRO A 494 40.38 -6.71 14.66
N LEU A 495 40.69 -5.62 13.94
CA LEU A 495 40.46 -5.39 12.50
C LEU A 495 41.16 -6.41 11.57
N SER A 496 41.64 -7.56 12.07
CA SER A 496 42.59 -8.43 11.38
C SER A 496 42.00 -9.37 10.33
N GLU A 497 40.69 -9.31 10.05
CA GLU A 497 40.06 -10.10 8.97
C GLU A 497 38.98 -9.27 8.24
N LYS A 498 39.35 -8.09 7.72
CA LYS A 498 38.56 -7.37 6.71
C LYS A 498 39.12 -7.58 5.32
#